data_AF-A0A7S1LEQ8-F1
#
_entry.id   AF-A0A7S1LEQ8-F1
#
_cell.length_a   1.000
_cell.length_b   1.000
_cell.length_c   1.000
_cell.angle_alpha   90.00
_cell.angle_beta   90.00
_cell.angle_gamma   90.00
#
_symmetry.space_group_name_H-M   'P 1'
#
loop_
_entity.id
_entity.type
_entity.pdbx_description
1 polymer ?
#
loop_
_entity_poly.entity_id
_entity_poly.type
_entity_poly.pdbx_seq_one_letter_code
_entity_poly.pdbx_strand_id
1 'polypeptide(L)'
;ESDIRKHLDEGRAVLCTGSKFFGGPPFSGVCLMSQALGAELEERLNGNPEVLRMLAQSRLKEYVVAALMSDDLPTLRSVLPQRPLNYGVLMRWTLALHGMEAFYAEVPKEARVQIMRDWTSAVNGMLHGGDSALIKPIGDRFEAADDEQSVALSTIVSFHCYCNRGTPATSGDNMTMEELRHLQFLMASDLSEEHPHL
;
A
#
# COMPACT_ATOMS: atom_id res chain seq x y z
N GLU A 1 -15.62 -18.63 -2.83
CA GLU A 1 -14.25 -18.99 -2.43
C GLU A 1 -13.49 -17.68 -2.28
N SER A 2 -12.71 -17.45 -1.23
CA SER A 2 -12.07 -16.13 -1.03
C SER A 2 -10.96 -15.91 -2.04
N ASP A 3 -10.92 -14.74 -2.69
CA ASP A 3 -9.95 -14.42 -3.75
C ASP A 3 -8.49 -14.58 -3.29
N ILE A 4 -8.23 -14.45 -1.99
CA ILE A 4 -6.91 -14.65 -1.38
C ILE A 4 -6.42 -16.09 -1.59
N ARG A 5 -7.24 -17.10 -1.29
CA ARG A 5 -6.81 -18.51 -1.38
C ARG A 5 -6.49 -18.89 -2.82
N LYS A 6 -7.34 -18.48 -3.77
CA LYS A 6 -7.12 -18.68 -5.20
C LYS A 6 -5.75 -18.16 -5.64
N HIS A 7 -5.38 -16.94 -5.26
CA HIS A 7 -4.09 -16.37 -5.63
C HIS A 7 -2.90 -17.10 -4.97
N LEU A 8 -3.05 -17.55 -3.72
CA LEU A 8 -2.02 -18.34 -3.05
C LEU A 8 -1.84 -19.71 -3.73
N ASP A 9 -2.93 -20.38 -4.13
CA ASP A 9 -2.90 -21.67 -4.83
C ASP A 9 -2.27 -21.54 -6.23
N GLU A 10 -2.40 -20.37 -6.87
CA GLU A 10 -1.72 -20.00 -8.12
C GLU A 10 -0.23 -19.62 -7.92
N GLY A 11 0.32 -19.77 -6.71
CA GLY A 11 1.73 -19.49 -6.41
C GLY A 11 2.07 -18.00 -6.30
N ARG A 12 1.08 -17.12 -6.13
CA ARG A 12 1.30 -15.67 -6.00
C ARG A 12 1.46 -15.27 -4.54
N ALA A 13 2.30 -14.25 -4.29
CA ALA A 13 2.28 -13.54 -3.03
C ALA A 13 1.08 -12.57 -2.99
N VAL A 14 0.39 -12.50 -1.85
CA VAL A 14 -0.77 -11.63 -1.66
C VAL A 14 -0.44 -10.58 -0.60
N LEU A 15 -0.55 -9.31 -0.98
CA LEU A 15 -0.41 -8.18 -0.05
C LEU A 15 -1.79 -7.75 0.44
N CYS A 16 -1.97 -7.71 1.75
CA CYS A 16 -3.19 -7.21 2.38
C CYS A 16 -2.89 -5.96 3.20
N THR A 17 -3.77 -4.95 3.12
CA THR A 17 -3.68 -3.70 3.88
C THR A 17 -4.96 -3.46 4.68
N GLY A 18 -4.79 -2.99 5.92
CA GLY A 18 -5.86 -2.56 6.81
C GLY A 18 -6.17 -1.08 6.75
N SER A 19 -5.32 -0.27 6.14
CA SER A 19 -5.38 1.19 6.24
C SER A 19 -6.27 1.85 5.17
N LYS A 20 -7.24 1.13 4.62
CA LYS A 20 -8.23 1.63 3.65
C LYS A 20 -9.58 1.84 4.34
N PHE A 21 -10.67 1.39 3.71
CA PHE A 21 -12.04 1.49 4.22
C PHE A 21 -12.29 0.74 5.55
N PHE A 22 -11.32 -0.05 6.04
CA PHE A 22 -11.41 -0.77 7.30
C PHE A 22 -11.07 0.09 8.54
N GLY A 23 -10.61 1.33 8.36
CA GLY A 23 -10.26 2.21 9.49
C GLY A 23 -9.01 1.79 10.27
N GLY A 24 -8.20 0.86 9.72
CA GLY A 24 -6.94 0.46 10.32
C GLY A 24 -5.90 1.58 10.28
N PRO A 25 -4.92 1.62 11.21
CA PRO A 25 -3.86 2.62 11.18
C PRO A 25 -3.02 2.53 9.89
N PRO A 26 -2.40 3.63 9.44
CA PRO A 26 -1.44 3.60 8.33
C PRO A 26 -0.34 2.55 8.53
N PHE A 27 0.11 1.94 7.44
CA PHE A 27 1.13 0.89 7.43
C PHE A 27 0.74 -0.37 8.23
N SER A 28 -0.56 -0.69 8.29
CA SER A 28 -1.06 -1.98 8.77
C SER A 28 -1.22 -2.93 7.60
N GLY A 29 -0.35 -3.93 7.49
CA GLY A 29 -0.44 -4.89 6.40
C GLY A 29 0.36 -6.16 6.62
N VAL A 30 0.09 -7.15 5.78
CA VAL A 30 0.74 -8.46 5.79
C VAL A 30 1.01 -8.91 4.36
N CYS A 31 2.08 -9.68 4.19
CA CYS A 31 2.36 -10.42 2.97
C CYS A 31 2.09 -11.90 3.25
N LEU A 32 1.17 -12.49 2.48
CA LEU A 32 0.85 -13.91 2.53
C LEU A 32 1.52 -14.60 1.36
N MET A 33 2.14 -15.74 1.62
CA MET A 33 2.78 -16.59 0.62
C MET A 33 2.27 -18.01 0.79
N SER A 34 2.19 -18.76 -0.31
CA SER A 34 1.94 -20.20 -0.22
C SER A 34 3.13 -20.89 0.42
N GLN A 35 2.90 -22.07 1.01
CA GLN A 35 3.97 -22.87 1.59
C GLN A 35 5.05 -23.20 0.55
N ALA A 36 4.66 -23.45 -0.70
CA ALA A 36 5.59 -23.70 -1.80
C ALA A 36 6.52 -22.50 -2.07
N LEU A 37 5.97 -21.29 -2.09
CA LEU A 37 6.75 -20.07 -2.31
C LEU A 37 7.68 -19.77 -1.11
N GLY A 38 7.20 -20.02 0.12
CA GLY A 38 8.03 -19.92 1.32
C GLY A 38 9.20 -20.92 1.32
N ALA A 39 8.94 -22.16 0.92
CA ALA A 39 9.97 -23.19 0.79
C ALA A 39 10.99 -22.86 -0.31
N GLU A 40 10.54 -22.35 -1.47
CA GLU A 40 11.45 -21.88 -2.52
C GLU A 40 12.34 -20.75 -2.01
N LEU A 41 11.78 -19.77 -1.31
CA LEU A 41 12.55 -18.67 -0.72
C LEU A 41 13.64 -19.22 0.22
N GLU A 42 13.29 -20.13 1.13
CA GLU A 42 14.24 -20.75 2.06
C GLU A 42 15.31 -21.58 1.33
N GLU A 43 14.94 -22.35 0.30
CA GLU A 43 15.88 -23.11 -0.52
C GLU A 43 16.90 -22.18 -1.20
N ARG A 44 16.41 -21.08 -1.79
CA ARG A 44 17.27 -20.08 -2.46
C ARG A 44 18.20 -19.38 -1.48
N LEU A 45 17.71 -19.05 -0.28
CA LEU A 45 18.51 -18.45 0.77
C LEU A 45 19.61 -19.41 1.26
N ASN A 46 19.25 -20.66 1.53
CA ASN A 46 20.20 -21.69 1.97
C ASN A 46 21.23 -22.05 0.90
N GLY A 47 20.81 -22.11 -0.37
CA GLY A 47 21.67 -22.42 -1.51
C GLY A 47 22.55 -21.27 -1.98
N ASN A 48 22.36 -20.05 -1.45
CA ASN A 48 23.08 -18.87 -1.90
C ASN A 48 23.63 -18.01 -0.73
N PRO A 49 24.85 -18.33 -0.25
CA PRO A 49 25.50 -17.59 0.83
C PRO A 49 25.72 -16.11 0.53
N GLU A 50 25.85 -15.73 -0.75
CA GLU A 50 26.02 -14.33 -1.13
C GLU A 50 24.74 -13.52 -0.89
N VAL A 51 23.57 -14.07 -1.21
CA VAL A 51 22.28 -13.42 -0.93
C VAL A 51 22.09 -13.25 0.57
N LEU A 52 22.44 -14.25 1.38
CA LEU A 52 22.39 -14.13 2.84
C LEU A 52 23.30 -13.01 3.36
N ARG A 53 24.52 -12.91 2.83
CA ARG A 53 25.45 -11.82 3.17
C ARG A 53 24.88 -10.47 2.78
N MET A 54 24.29 -10.35 1.58
CA MET A 54 23.64 -9.12 1.13
C MET A 54 22.49 -8.71 2.06
N LEU A 55 21.63 -9.66 2.46
CA LEU A 55 20.52 -9.40 3.39
C LEU A 55 21.03 -8.95 4.76
N ALA A 56 22.04 -9.64 5.33
CA ALA A 56 22.62 -9.29 6.63
C ALA A 56 23.28 -7.89 6.63
N GLN A 57 23.84 -7.47 5.50
CA GLN A 57 24.46 -6.16 5.31
C GLN A 57 23.45 -5.07 4.91
N SER A 58 22.25 -5.44 4.48
CA SER A 58 21.22 -4.50 4.05
C SER A 58 20.64 -3.68 5.22
N ARG A 59 19.89 -2.64 4.85
CA ARG A 59 19.07 -1.85 5.78
C ARG A 59 17.70 -2.46 6.05
N LEU A 60 17.40 -3.66 5.54
CA LEU A 60 16.12 -4.33 5.79
C LEU A 60 15.83 -4.47 7.31
N LYS A 61 16.88 -4.72 8.09
CA LYS A 61 16.86 -4.77 9.55
C LYS A 61 16.40 -3.49 10.26
N GLU A 62 16.37 -2.35 9.56
CA GLU A 62 15.82 -1.09 10.09
C GLU A 62 14.29 -1.08 10.07
N TYR A 63 13.67 -1.96 9.27
CA TYR A 63 12.21 -2.00 9.06
C TYR A 63 11.56 -3.27 9.61
N VAL A 64 12.25 -4.41 9.55
CA VAL A 64 11.72 -5.71 9.96
C VAL A 64 12.60 -6.44 10.97
N VAL A 65 11.95 -7.23 11.83
CA VAL A 65 12.58 -8.09 12.82
C VAL A 65 12.10 -9.52 12.63
N ALA A 66 12.85 -10.50 13.11
CA ALA A 66 12.56 -11.91 12.88
C ALA A 66 11.14 -12.31 13.33
N ALA A 67 10.65 -11.71 14.42
CA ALA A 67 9.30 -11.95 14.95
C ALA A 67 8.15 -11.45 14.03
N LEU A 68 8.44 -10.69 12.97
CA LEU A 68 7.45 -10.29 11.96
C LEU A 68 7.40 -11.26 10.76
N MET A 69 8.30 -12.25 10.71
CA MET A 69 8.35 -13.25 9.65
C MET A 69 7.71 -14.56 10.11
N SER A 70 7.18 -15.36 9.18
CA SER A 70 6.66 -16.70 9.49
C SER A 70 7.74 -17.58 10.12
N ASP A 71 7.36 -18.44 11.06
CA ASP A 71 8.24 -19.46 11.63
C ASP A 71 8.71 -20.49 10.56
N ASP A 72 7.99 -20.59 9.44
CA ASP A 72 8.37 -21.41 8.27
C ASP A 72 9.56 -20.85 7.47
N LEU A 73 10.08 -19.67 7.85
CA LEU A 73 11.22 -19.02 7.20
C LEU A 73 12.44 -18.92 8.14
N PRO A 74 12.99 -20.06 8.63
CA PRO A 74 14.03 -20.06 9.65
C PRO A 74 15.34 -19.40 9.19
N THR A 75 15.75 -19.58 7.94
CA THR A 75 16.98 -18.99 7.42
C THR A 75 16.83 -17.47 7.26
N LEU A 76 15.70 -16.99 6.72
CA LEU A 76 15.43 -15.54 6.69
C LEU A 76 15.41 -14.93 8.10
N ARG A 77 14.76 -15.61 9.06
CA ARG A 77 14.72 -15.16 10.45
C ARG A 77 16.09 -15.10 11.10
N SER A 78 17.02 -15.98 10.71
CA SER A 78 18.37 -16.03 11.29
C SER A 78 19.22 -14.80 10.98
N VAL A 79 18.96 -14.12 9.86
CA VAL A 79 19.70 -12.92 9.43
C VAL A 79 19.05 -11.61 9.85
N LEU A 80 17.88 -11.67 10.48
CA LEU A 80 17.14 -10.50 10.98
C LEU A 80 17.36 -10.29 12.48
N PRO A 81 17.21 -9.04 12.98
CA PRO A 81 17.27 -8.76 14.41
C PRO A 81 16.20 -9.53 15.18
N GLN A 82 16.59 -10.13 16.31
CA GLN A 82 15.66 -10.81 17.22
C GLN A 82 15.00 -9.81 18.19
N ARG A 83 15.64 -8.66 18.43
CA ARG A 83 15.20 -7.58 19.32
C ARG A 83 15.70 -6.22 18.82
N PRO A 84 15.06 -5.10 19.22
CA PRO A 84 13.78 -5.04 19.96
C PRO A 84 12.62 -5.53 19.10
N LEU A 85 11.49 -5.89 19.73
CA LEU A 85 10.29 -6.24 18.98
C LEU A 85 9.61 -4.98 18.43
N ASN A 86 9.11 -5.05 17.20
CA ASN A 86 8.34 -3.97 16.60
C ASN A 86 6.85 -4.08 17.00
N TYR A 87 6.55 -3.79 18.27
CA TYR A 87 5.19 -3.85 18.79
C TYR A 87 4.24 -2.89 18.06
N GLY A 88 4.75 -1.76 17.56
CA GLY A 88 3.94 -0.81 16.80
C GLY A 88 3.32 -1.44 15.56
N VAL A 89 4.10 -2.19 14.77
CA VAL A 89 3.58 -2.90 13.60
C VAL A 89 2.57 -3.98 14.00
N LEU A 90 2.87 -4.78 15.04
CA LEU A 90 1.95 -5.82 15.53
C LEU A 90 0.62 -5.23 16.00
N MET A 91 0.64 -4.13 16.75
CA MET A 91 -0.57 -3.44 17.22
C MET A 91 -1.36 -2.84 16.05
N ARG A 92 -0.69 -2.22 15.07
CA ARG A 92 -1.34 -1.69 13.87
C ARG A 92 -2.06 -2.78 13.08
N TRP A 93 -1.43 -3.95 12.92
CA TRP A 93 -2.07 -5.09 12.26
C TRP A 93 -3.24 -5.65 13.07
N THR A 94 -3.08 -5.77 14.39
CA THR A 94 -4.16 -6.25 15.28
C THR A 94 -5.39 -5.32 15.21
N LEU A 95 -5.17 -4.01 15.23
CA LEU A 95 -6.26 -3.02 15.12
C LEU A 95 -6.92 -3.06 13.73
N ALA A 96 -6.11 -3.25 12.68
CA ALA A 96 -6.63 -3.44 11.33
C ALA A 96 -7.51 -4.69 11.20
N LEU A 97 -7.13 -5.83 11.80
CA LEU A 97 -7.97 -7.03 11.82
C LEU A 97 -9.32 -6.77 12.47
N HIS A 98 -9.32 -6.09 13.62
CA HIS A 98 -10.56 -5.69 14.28
C HIS A 98 -11.45 -4.82 13.39
N GLY A 99 -10.87 -3.82 12.71
CA GLY A 99 -11.59 -2.98 11.77
C GLY A 99 -12.14 -3.74 10.56
N MET A 100 -11.37 -4.69 10.01
CA MET A 100 -11.81 -5.56 8.91
C MET A 100 -12.98 -6.45 9.34
N GLU A 101 -12.86 -7.10 10.50
CA GLU A 101 -13.91 -7.97 11.04
C GLU A 101 -15.21 -7.21 11.26
N ALA A 102 -15.15 -6.05 11.92
CA ALA A 102 -16.32 -5.19 12.12
C ALA A 102 -16.92 -4.74 10.78
N PHE A 103 -16.08 -4.28 9.84
CA PHE A 103 -16.54 -3.83 8.53
C PHE A 103 -17.28 -4.92 7.74
N TYR A 104 -16.76 -6.15 7.73
CA TYR A 104 -17.42 -7.25 7.03
C TYR A 104 -18.65 -7.79 7.76
N ALA A 105 -18.67 -7.75 9.09
CA ALA A 105 -19.80 -8.21 9.90
C ALA A 105 -20.97 -7.23 9.90
N GLU A 106 -20.68 -5.93 9.98
CA GLU A 106 -21.69 -4.88 10.21
C GLU A 106 -22.14 -4.17 8.93
N VAL A 107 -21.29 -4.09 7.90
CA VAL A 107 -21.62 -3.36 6.66
C VAL A 107 -22.05 -4.35 5.58
N PRO A 108 -23.31 -4.31 5.11
CA PRO A 108 -23.78 -5.16 4.02
C PRO A 108 -22.94 -5.00 2.75
N LYS A 109 -22.78 -6.08 1.98
CA LYS A 109 -21.93 -6.10 0.78
C LYS A 109 -22.29 -4.99 -0.20
N GLU A 110 -23.58 -4.80 -0.45
CA GLU A 110 -24.11 -3.79 -1.37
C GLU A 110 -23.73 -2.38 -0.92
N ALA A 111 -23.77 -2.11 0.38
CA ALA A 111 -23.34 -0.84 0.96
C ALA A 111 -21.83 -0.63 0.81
N ARG A 112 -21.01 -1.66 1.04
CA ARG A 112 -19.54 -1.56 0.84
C ARG A 112 -19.20 -1.23 -0.60
N VAL A 113 -19.82 -1.92 -1.56
CA VAL A 113 -19.66 -1.66 -2.99
C VAL A 113 -20.10 -0.23 -3.34
N GLN A 114 -21.24 0.23 -2.82
CA GLN A 114 -21.74 1.57 -3.08
C GLN A 114 -20.81 2.66 -2.52
N ILE A 115 -20.34 2.52 -1.28
CA ILE A 115 -19.39 3.46 -0.66
C ILE A 115 -18.13 3.61 -1.52
N MET A 116 -17.57 2.49 -1.99
CA MET A 116 -16.37 2.52 -2.82
C MET A 116 -16.64 3.17 -4.19
N ARG A 117 -17.80 2.91 -4.80
CA ARG A 117 -18.20 3.56 -6.07
C ARG A 117 -18.37 5.06 -5.92
N ASP A 118 -19.07 5.50 -4.88
CA ASP A 118 -19.32 6.91 -4.62
C ASP A 118 -18.01 7.65 -4.37
N TRP A 119 -17.10 7.05 -3.57
CA TRP A 119 -15.77 7.58 -3.35
C TRP A 119 -14.98 7.70 -4.65
N THR A 120 -14.91 6.63 -5.46
CA THR A 120 -14.17 6.62 -6.73
C THR A 120 -14.76 7.64 -7.72
N SER A 121 -16.09 7.75 -7.80
CA SER A 121 -16.77 8.73 -8.65
C SER A 121 -16.45 10.16 -8.21
N ALA A 122 -16.46 10.45 -6.91
CA ALA A 122 -16.14 11.77 -6.39
C ALA A 122 -14.67 12.15 -6.67
N VAL A 123 -13.72 11.24 -6.43
CA VAL A 123 -12.30 11.47 -6.70
C VAL A 123 -12.04 11.69 -8.18
N ASN A 124 -12.62 10.86 -9.05
CA ASN A 124 -12.51 11.06 -10.49
C ASN A 124 -13.16 12.38 -10.93
N GLY A 125 -14.29 12.77 -10.34
CA GLY A 125 -14.92 14.07 -10.58
C GLY A 125 -14.00 15.24 -10.22
N MET A 126 -13.28 15.15 -9.09
CA MET A 126 -12.30 16.18 -8.70
C MET A 126 -11.12 16.25 -9.67
N LEU A 127 -10.61 15.10 -10.11
CA LEU A 127 -9.45 15.03 -11.00
C LEU A 127 -9.75 15.48 -12.44
N HIS A 128 -10.95 15.21 -12.95
CA HIS A 128 -11.35 15.57 -14.33
C HIS A 128 -12.13 16.88 -14.41
N GLY A 129 -12.72 17.33 -13.29
CA GLY A 129 -13.50 18.57 -13.23
C GLY A 129 -12.65 19.83 -13.05
N GLY A 130 -11.39 19.70 -12.63
CA GLY A 130 -10.45 20.81 -12.56
C GLY A 130 -9.56 20.89 -13.80
N ASP A 131 -9.48 22.07 -14.43
CA ASP A 131 -8.48 22.41 -15.47
C ASP A 131 -7.06 22.57 -14.89
N SER A 132 -6.66 21.69 -13.97
CA SER A 132 -5.34 21.76 -13.36
C SER A 132 -4.29 21.23 -14.34
N ALA A 133 -3.51 22.12 -14.92
CA ALA A 133 -2.33 21.74 -15.70
C ALA A 133 -1.26 21.00 -14.87
N LEU A 134 -1.42 20.95 -13.53
CA LEU A 134 -0.46 20.40 -12.59
C LEU A 134 -0.74 18.95 -12.16
N ILE A 135 -1.94 18.43 -12.43
CA ILE A 135 -2.30 17.04 -12.11
C ILE A 135 -2.91 16.40 -13.35
N LYS A 136 -2.37 15.26 -13.78
CA LYS A 136 -2.96 14.48 -14.89
C LYS A 136 -3.22 13.05 -14.47
N PRO A 137 -4.47 12.56 -14.50
CA PRO A 137 -4.79 11.17 -14.24
C PRO A 137 -3.99 10.23 -15.14
N ILE A 138 -3.46 9.16 -14.54
CA ILE A 138 -2.92 8.02 -15.28
C ILE A 138 -4.12 7.11 -15.53
N GLY A 139 -4.44 6.89 -16.80
CA GLY A 139 -5.57 6.06 -17.19
C GLY A 139 -5.31 4.59 -16.87
N ASP A 140 -5.58 4.18 -15.64
CA ASP A 140 -5.52 2.78 -15.24
C ASP A 140 -6.79 2.08 -15.76
N ARG A 141 -6.65 1.36 -16.87
CA ARG A 141 -7.74 0.57 -17.48
C ARG A 141 -7.92 -0.73 -16.70
N PHE A 142 -8.66 -0.68 -15.60
CA PHE A 142 -9.26 -1.89 -15.07
C PHE A 142 -10.56 -2.15 -15.84
N GLU A 143 -10.67 -3.31 -16.50
CA GLU A 143 -11.96 -3.74 -17.04
C GLU A 143 -12.94 -3.85 -15.88
N ALA A 144 -14.02 -3.08 -15.95
CA ALA A 144 -15.02 -3.01 -14.89
C ALA A 144 -15.78 -4.34 -14.82
N ALA A 145 -15.30 -5.28 -14.02
CA ALA A 145 -16.13 -6.35 -13.52
C ALA A 145 -16.98 -5.82 -12.35
N ASP A 146 -18.22 -6.31 -12.24
CA ASP A 146 -19.21 -5.84 -11.26
C ASP A 146 -19.02 -6.47 -9.87
N ASP A 147 -17.84 -7.02 -9.59
CA ASP A 147 -17.52 -7.63 -8.30
C ASP A 147 -16.87 -6.64 -7.34
N GLU A 148 -16.95 -6.96 -6.04
CA GLU A 148 -16.46 -6.12 -4.95
C GLU A 148 -14.93 -5.88 -5.02
N GLN A 149 -14.16 -6.85 -5.51
CA GLN A 149 -12.71 -6.74 -5.64
C GLN A 149 -12.35 -5.75 -6.76
N SER A 150 -13.02 -5.84 -7.90
CA SER A 150 -12.83 -4.90 -9.02
C SER A 150 -13.19 -3.47 -8.64
N VAL A 151 -14.27 -3.29 -7.88
CA VAL A 151 -14.62 -1.98 -7.31
C VAL A 151 -13.55 -1.51 -6.32
N ALA A 152 -13.05 -2.38 -5.44
CA ALA A 152 -11.97 -2.03 -4.50
C ALA A 152 -10.65 -1.66 -5.21
N LEU A 153 -10.36 -2.24 -6.38
CA LEU A 153 -9.20 -1.86 -7.19
C LEU A 153 -9.36 -0.47 -7.81
N SER A 154 -10.58 -0.11 -8.22
CA SER A 154 -10.88 1.23 -8.77
C SER A 154 -10.66 2.37 -7.76
N THR A 155 -10.57 2.07 -6.46
CA THR A 155 -10.30 3.09 -5.44
C THR A 155 -8.81 3.47 -5.36
N ILE A 156 -7.95 2.87 -6.17
CA ILE A 156 -6.54 3.26 -6.32
C ILE A 156 -6.48 4.16 -7.55
N VAL A 157 -6.25 5.46 -7.32
CA VAL A 157 -6.23 6.45 -8.39
C VAL A 157 -4.82 6.99 -8.57
N SER A 158 -4.24 6.72 -9.74
CA SER A 158 -2.90 7.12 -10.10
C SER A 158 -2.94 8.42 -10.92
N PHE A 159 -2.00 9.33 -10.69
CA PHE A 159 -1.87 10.58 -11.46
C PHE A 159 -0.42 11.07 -11.49
N HIS A 160 -0.07 11.84 -12.52
CA HIS A 160 1.17 12.58 -12.61
C HIS A 160 1.02 13.96 -11.97
N CYS A 161 2.03 14.35 -11.19
CA CYS A 161 2.19 15.72 -10.69
C CYS A 161 3.21 16.48 -11.51
N TYR A 162 2.87 17.71 -11.86
CA TYR A 162 3.74 18.64 -12.58
C TYR A 162 4.05 19.84 -11.68
N CYS A 163 5.29 20.31 -11.73
CA CYS A 163 5.74 21.51 -11.05
C CYS A 163 5.96 22.61 -12.07
N ASN A 164 5.40 23.79 -11.82
CA ASN A 164 5.71 24.95 -12.60
C ASN A 164 6.95 25.64 -12.02
N ARG A 165 8.13 25.29 -12.55
CA ARG A 165 9.41 25.93 -12.17
C ARG A 165 9.60 27.30 -12.83
N GLY A 166 8.68 27.68 -13.72
CA GLY A 166 8.65 28.95 -14.44
C GLY A 166 7.54 29.88 -13.95
N THR A 167 7.04 30.74 -14.85
CA THR A 167 5.88 31.59 -14.57
C THR A 167 4.57 30.81 -14.71
N PRO A 168 3.45 31.23 -14.10
CA PRO A 168 2.15 30.54 -14.18
C PRO A 168 1.65 30.17 -15.59
N ALA A 169 2.24 30.76 -16.64
CA ALA A 169 1.90 30.56 -18.04
C ALA A 169 2.63 29.38 -18.74
N THR A 170 3.70 28.83 -18.16
CA THR A 170 4.39 27.65 -18.73
C THR A 170 3.70 26.36 -18.31
N SER A 171 3.55 25.40 -19.23
CA SER A 171 3.07 24.06 -18.87
C SER A 171 4.04 23.45 -17.86
N GLY A 172 3.52 22.95 -16.74
CA GLY A 172 4.35 22.34 -15.70
C GLY A 172 5.17 21.17 -16.25
N ASP A 173 6.39 21.03 -15.75
CA ASP A 173 7.26 19.90 -16.02
C ASP A 173 7.02 18.79 -15.00
N ASN A 174 7.37 17.54 -15.32
CA ASN A 174 7.29 16.44 -14.36
C ASN A 174 8.07 16.78 -13.07
N MET A 175 7.46 16.50 -11.92
CA MET A 175 8.16 16.58 -10.64
C MET A 175 9.27 15.51 -10.57
N THR A 176 10.41 15.90 -10.02
CA THR A 176 11.50 15.00 -9.61
C THR A 176 11.10 14.21 -8.36
N MET A 177 11.87 13.16 -8.03
CA MET A 177 11.65 12.40 -6.79
C MET A 177 11.81 13.24 -5.52
N GLU A 178 12.62 14.29 -5.54
CA GLU A 178 12.79 15.19 -4.41
C GLU A 178 11.55 16.07 -4.22
N GLU A 179 11.04 16.65 -5.31
CA GLU A 179 9.81 17.44 -5.28
C GLU A 179 8.58 16.60 -4.92
N LEU A 180 8.49 15.35 -5.40
CA LEU A 180 7.41 14.44 -5.01
C LEU A 180 7.45 14.10 -3.51
N ARG A 181 8.65 13.91 -2.94
CA ARG A 181 8.80 13.71 -1.48
C ARG A 181 8.40 14.98 -0.71
N HIS A 182 8.76 16.14 -1.24
CA HIS A 182 8.37 17.42 -0.65
C HIS A 182 6.84 17.59 -0.71
N LEU A 183 6.21 17.31 -1.85
CA LEU A 183 4.74 17.35 -2.00
C LEU A 183 4.06 16.40 -1.02
N GLN A 184 4.57 15.17 -0.87
CA GLN A 184 4.05 14.20 0.10
C GLN A 184 4.14 14.71 1.54
N PHE A 185 5.21 15.45 1.87
CA PHE A 185 5.35 16.11 3.16
C PHE A 185 4.31 17.24 3.32
N LEU A 186 4.15 18.11 2.31
CA LEU A 186 3.17 19.19 2.34
C LEU A 186 1.73 18.67 2.47
N MET A 187 1.39 17.57 1.81
CA MET A 187 0.07 16.92 1.93
C MET A 187 -0.25 16.44 3.35
N ALA A 188 0.77 16.22 4.19
CA ALA A 188 0.63 15.82 5.57
C ALA A 188 0.83 16.98 6.57
N SER A 189 1.11 18.19 6.06
CA SER A 189 1.40 19.37 6.86
C SER A 189 0.18 20.28 6.92
N ASP A 190 0.06 21.03 8.01
CA ASP A 190 -0.87 22.15 8.10
C ASP A 190 -0.28 23.33 7.34
N LEU A 191 -0.88 23.69 6.20
CA LEU A 191 -0.44 24.79 5.35
C LEU A 191 -1.22 26.09 5.63
N SER A 192 -2.09 26.12 6.65
CA SER A 192 -2.94 27.28 6.94
C SER A 192 -2.15 28.54 7.30
N GLU A 193 -0.98 28.41 7.92
CA GLU A 193 -0.12 29.58 8.19
C GLU A 193 0.50 30.18 6.91
N GLU A 194 0.87 29.33 5.94
CA GLU A 194 1.50 29.75 4.68
C GLU A 194 0.47 30.18 3.64
N HIS A 195 -0.74 29.63 3.71
CA HIS A 195 -1.85 29.90 2.82
C HIS A 195 -3.15 30.15 3.61
N PRO A 196 -3.26 31.27 4.36
CA PRO A 196 -4.39 31.55 5.26
C PRO A 196 -5.74 31.80 4.58
N HIS A 197 -5.78 31.68 3.25
CA HIS A 197 -6.92 31.92 2.37
C HIS A 197 -7.35 30.67 1.61
N LEU A 198 -6.69 29.54 1.84
CA LEU A 198 -7.20 28.19 1.54
C LEU A 198 -7.94 27.65 2.76
#